data_AF-A0A653MM13-F1
#
_entry.id   AF-A0A653MM13-F1
#
_cell.length_a   1.000
_cell.length_b   1.000
_cell.length_c   1.000
_cell.angle_alpha   90.00
_cell.angle_beta   90.00
_cell.angle_gamma   90.00
#
_symmetry.space_group_name_H-M   'P 1'
#
loop_
_entity.id
_entity.type
_entity.pdbx_description
1 polymer ?
#
loop_
_entity_poly.entity_id
_entity_poly.type
_entity_poly.pdbx_seq_one_letter_code
_entity_poly.pdbx_strand_id
1 'polypeptide(L)'
;MMDDPRLDLDLAHRLNAHSVITALRSRRAVFHSEADFQHAFAQVIHDLDPSMQVRLEVRQTNAEYLDLLCFDAASRTAIEFKYVTAAWDGVDAATGETFHLRHHGAPDLARRNFVFDRLERFCAASPSTNGLAILLTNDAALWNRPRSSRPTRDHAFRIHEGLDVLGGDVGDSSGLVKCEDLRA
;
A
#
# COMPACT_ATOMS: atom_id res chain seq x y z
N MET A 1 -27.07 -3.10 -9.23
CA MET A 1 -26.04 -3.79 -8.43
C MET A 1 -25.02 -4.28 -9.44
N MET A 2 -24.10 -3.40 -9.81
CA MET A 2 -22.98 -3.74 -10.70
C MET A 2 -21.84 -4.13 -9.77
N ASP A 3 -21.36 -5.36 -9.90
CA ASP A 3 -20.08 -5.77 -9.34
C ASP A 3 -19.01 -4.86 -9.97
N ASP A 4 -18.33 -4.05 -9.15
CA ASP A 4 -17.16 -3.33 -9.61
C ASP A 4 -15.97 -4.29 -9.51
N PRO A 5 -15.41 -4.78 -10.64
CA PRO A 5 -14.31 -5.73 -10.63
C PRO A 5 -13.02 -5.17 -10.00
N ARG A 6 -12.99 -3.87 -9.66
CA ARG A 6 -11.87 -3.22 -8.97
C ARG A 6 -11.90 -3.38 -7.45
N LEU A 7 -12.97 -3.96 -6.90
CA LEU A 7 -13.14 -4.22 -5.46
C LEU A 7 -12.66 -5.61 -5.00
N ASP A 8 -12.29 -6.51 -5.92
CA ASP A 8 -11.76 -7.85 -5.59
C ASP A 8 -10.25 -7.84 -5.29
N LEU A 9 -9.81 -6.93 -4.42
CA LEU A 9 -8.44 -6.91 -3.91
C LEU A 9 -8.31 -7.92 -2.76
N ASP A 10 -8.33 -9.21 -3.08
CA ASP A 10 -8.28 -10.26 -2.07
C ASP A 10 -6.85 -10.72 -1.77
N LEU A 11 -6.55 -10.81 -0.48
CA LEU A 11 -5.38 -11.45 0.07
C LEU A 11 -5.63 -12.96 0.17
N ALA A 12 -4.87 -13.71 -0.62
CA ALA A 12 -4.97 -15.15 -0.83
C ALA A 12 -6.43 -15.62 -1.06
N HIS A 13 -7.24 -14.82 -1.77
CA HIS A 13 -8.66 -15.07 -2.06
C HIS A 13 -9.55 -15.26 -0.83
N ARG A 14 -9.16 -14.70 0.33
CA ARG A 14 -9.86 -14.93 1.60
C ARG A 14 -10.19 -13.67 2.36
N LEU A 15 -9.30 -12.69 2.32
CA LEU A 15 -9.46 -11.45 3.07
C LEU A 15 -9.35 -10.26 2.14
N ASN A 16 -10.39 -9.45 2.08
CA ASN A 16 -10.38 -8.25 1.25
C ASN A 16 -9.44 -7.18 1.84
N ALA A 17 -8.51 -6.66 1.04
CA ALA A 17 -7.51 -5.68 1.45
C ALA A 17 -8.15 -4.39 1.99
N HIS A 18 -9.32 -3.99 1.51
CA HIS A 18 -10.05 -2.82 2.03
C HIS A 18 -10.45 -3.02 3.50
N SER A 19 -10.82 -4.24 3.88
CA SER A 19 -11.16 -4.57 5.28
C SER A 19 -9.92 -4.46 6.18
N VAL A 20 -8.76 -4.90 5.69
CA VAL A 20 -7.47 -4.74 6.39
C VAL A 20 -7.13 -3.27 6.56
N ILE A 21 -7.21 -2.47 5.50
CA ILE A 21 -6.91 -1.02 5.56
C ILE A 21 -7.89 -0.31 6.49
N THR A 22 -9.17 -0.65 6.45
CA THR A 22 -10.20 -0.06 7.33
C THR A 22 -9.93 -0.39 8.80
N ALA A 23 -9.62 -1.64 9.11
CA ALA A 23 -9.27 -2.06 10.47
C ALA A 23 -7.92 -1.48 10.94
N LEU A 24 -6.98 -1.24 10.03
CA LEU A 24 -5.73 -0.58 10.35
C LEU A 24 -5.98 0.88 10.73
N ARG A 25 -6.75 1.61 9.91
CA ARG A 25 -7.10 3.02 10.14
C ARG A 25 -7.82 3.26 11.47
N SER A 26 -8.64 2.31 11.92
CA SER A 26 -9.32 2.44 13.22
C SER A 26 -8.39 2.22 14.42
N ARG A 27 -7.24 1.57 14.21
CA ARG A 27 -6.22 1.38 15.25
C ARG A 27 -5.24 2.54 15.32
N ARG A 28 -4.73 2.97 14.16
CA ARG A 28 -3.88 4.16 13.98
C ARG A 28 -3.76 4.51 12.51
N ALA A 29 -3.55 5.79 12.22
CA ALA A 29 -3.47 6.30 10.85
C ALA A 29 -2.05 6.71 10.42
N VAL A 30 -1.10 6.76 11.37
CA VAL A 30 0.27 7.21 11.14
C VAL A 30 1.29 6.15 11.58
N PHE A 31 2.40 6.08 10.83
CA PHE A 31 3.46 5.09 11.03
C PHE A 31 4.82 5.79 11.07
N HIS A 32 5.75 5.27 11.85
CA HIS A 32 7.11 5.83 11.92
C HIS A 32 7.95 5.53 10.69
N SER A 33 7.63 4.45 9.98
CA SER A 33 8.38 3.97 8.83
C SER A 33 7.54 3.00 7.99
N GLU A 34 8.04 2.65 6.80
CA GLU A 34 7.45 1.59 5.97
C GLU A 34 7.43 0.24 6.70
N ALA A 35 8.49 -0.12 7.43
CA ALA A 35 8.54 -1.35 8.22
C ALA A 35 7.50 -1.37 9.36
N ASP A 36 7.26 -0.21 9.99
CA ASP A 36 6.22 -0.05 11.00
C ASP A 36 4.82 -0.22 10.41
N PHE A 37 4.59 0.31 9.20
CA PHE A 37 3.36 0.08 8.44
C PHE A 37 3.18 -1.39 8.06
N GLN A 38 4.20 -2.04 7.49
CA GLN A 38 4.19 -3.47 7.15
C GLN A 38 3.84 -4.34 8.36
N HIS A 39 4.47 -4.07 9.52
CA HIS A 39 4.19 -4.79 10.76
C HIS A 39 2.74 -4.62 11.20
N ALA A 40 2.22 -3.38 11.21
CA ALA A 40 0.84 -3.12 11.62
C ALA A 40 -0.18 -3.77 10.67
N PHE A 41 0.09 -3.75 9.36
CA PHE A 41 -0.73 -4.42 8.36
C PHE A 41 -0.77 -5.94 8.58
N ALA A 42 0.39 -6.56 8.82
CA ALA A 42 0.49 -7.98 9.15
C ALA A 42 -0.30 -8.35 10.42
N GLN A 43 -0.25 -7.52 11.46
CA GLN A 43 -1.04 -7.71 12.69
C GLN A 43 -2.54 -7.68 12.41
N VAL A 44 -3.03 -6.73 11.62
CA VAL A 44 -4.45 -6.65 11.27
C VAL A 44 -4.90 -7.88 10.50
N ILE A 45 -4.08 -8.40 9.58
CA ILE A 45 -4.40 -9.65 8.87
C ILE A 45 -4.58 -10.80 9.85
N HIS A 46 -3.63 -10.98 10.79
CA HIS A 46 -3.72 -12.05 11.77
C HIS A 46 -4.93 -11.93 12.70
N ASP A 47 -5.35 -10.72 13.04
CA ASP A 47 -6.54 -10.51 13.85
C ASP A 47 -7.85 -10.79 13.09
N LEU A 48 -7.88 -10.50 11.78
CA LEU A 48 -9.05 -10.73 10.93
C LEU A 48 -9.14 -12.19 10.44
N ASP A 49 -8.01 -12.83 10.15
CA ASP A 49 -7.92 -14.25 9.81
C ASP A 49 -6.69 -14.89 10.48
N PRO A 50 -6.84 -15.42 11.71
CA PRO A 50 -5.75 -16.09 12.44
C PRO A 50 -5.16 -17.31 11.74
N SER A 51 -5.86 -17.88 10.74
CA SER A 51 -5.38 -19.03 9.98
C SER A 51 -4.53 -18.64 8.77
N MET A 52 -4.55 -17.36 8.37
CA MET A 52 -3.70 -16.82 7.31
C MET A 52 -2.24 -16.82 7.75
N GLN A 53 -1.34 -17.30 6.90
CA GLN A 53 0.09 -17.19 7.16
C GLN A 53 0.63 -15.89 6.56
N VAL A 54 1.43 -15.17 7.36
CA VAL A 54 2.11 -13.95 6.95
C VAL A 54 3.62 -14.09 7.16
N ARG A 55 4.40 -13.65 6.17
CA ARG A 55 5.87 -13.56 6.27
C ARG A 55 6.33 -12.21 5.75
N LEU A 56 7.13 -11.50 6.54
CA LEU A 56 7.79 -10.26 6.13
C LEU A 56 9.15 -10.56 5.51
N GLU A 57 9.62 -9.67 4.63
CA GLU A 57 10.98 -9.68 4.07
C GLU A 57 11.37 -11.06 3.52
N VAL A 58 10.53 -11.61 2.63
CA VAL A 58 10.73 -12.95 2.07
C VAL A 58 11.79 -12.88 1.00
N ARG A 59 12.97 -13.46 1.28
CA ARG A 59 14.09 -13.52 0.34
C ARG A 59 13.73 -14.32 -0.92
N GLN A 60 14.07 -13.74 -2.06
CA GLN A 60 13.81 -14.29 -3.38
C GLN A 60 15.11 -14.84 -4.00
N THR A 61 14.98 -15.56 -5.11
CA THR A 61 16.12 -16.19 -5.81
C THR A 61 17.17 -15.16 -6.26
N ASN A 62 16.76 -13.94 -6.61
CA ASN A 62 17.63 -12.88 -7.11
C ASN A 62 18.19 -11.94 -6.03
N ALA A 63 18.21 -12.36 -4.76
CA ALA A 63 18.60 -11.53 -3.61
C ALA A 63 17.71 -10.28 -3.36
N GLU A 64 16.58 -10.18 -4.06
CA GLU A 64 15.50 -9.26 -3.72
C GLU A 64 14.70 -9.79 -2.52
N TYR A 65 14.02 -8.90 -1.80
CA TYR A 65 13.14 -9.23 -0.69
C TYR A 65 11.74 -8.75 -1.03
N LEU A 66 10.75 -9.64 -0.87
CA LEU A 66 9.35 -9.27 -0.93
C LEU A 66 8.94 -8.75 0.45
N ASP A 67 8.35 -7.56 0.50
CA ASP A 67 8.01 -6.91 1.76
C ASP A 67 7.08 -7.78 2.62
N LEU A 68 6.02 -8.34 2.02
CA LEU A 68 5.10 -9.24 2.71
C LEU A 68 4.53 -10.31 1.77
N LEU A 69 4.46 -11.54 2.27
CA LEU A 69 3.73 -12.64 1.64
C LEU A 69 2.59 -13.11 2.55
N CYS A 70 1.35 -12.98 2.05
CA CYS A 70 0.17 -13.64 2.63
C CYS A 70 -0.07 -14.95 1.91
N PHE A 71 -0.34 -16.03 2.63
CA PHE A 71 -0.63 -17.30 1.97
C PHE A 71 -1.37 -18.30 2.87
N ASP A 72 -1.98 -19.26 2.21
CA ASP A 72 -2.40 -20.52 2.80
C ASP A 72 -1.92 -21.71 1.95
N ALA A 73 -2.58 -22.86 2.07
CA ALA A 73 -2.22 -24.06 1.31
C ALA A 73 -2.53 -23.95 -0.20
N ALA A 74 -3.46 -23.09 -0.60
CA ALA A 74 -3.98 -23.01 -1.97
C ALA A 74 -3.57 -21.73 -2.69
N SER A 75 -3.45 -20.61 -1.98
CA SER A 75 -3.35 -19.28 -2.59
C SER A 75 -2.33 -18.39 -1.87
N ARG A 76 -1.78 -17.44 -2.63
CA ARG A 76 -0.74 -16.52 -2.16
C ARG A 76 -0.99 -15.12 -2.70
N THR A 77 -0.64 -14.12 -1.90
CA THR A 77 -0.56 -12.72 -2.34
C THR A 77 0.78 -12.16 -1.94
N ALA A 78 1.56 -11.76 -2.94
CA ALA A 78 2.75 -10.97 -2.75
C ALA A 78 2.34 -9.51 -2.60
N ILE A 79 2.85 -8.83 -1.57
CA ILE A 79 2.50 -7.43 -1.28
C ILE A 79 3.78 -6.61 -1.19
N GLU A 80 3.78 -5.48 -1.88
CA GLU A 80 4.85 -4.47 -1.84
C GLU A 80 4.29 -3.18 -1.26
N PHE A 81 5.03 -2.58 -0.33
CA PHE A 81 4.62 -1.38 0.38
C PHE A 81 5.46 -0.20 -0.06
N LYS A 82 4.83 0.96 -0.13
CA LYS A 82 5.51 2.24 -0.25
C LYS A 82 4.92 3.20 0.76
N TYR A 83 5.76 3.72 1.66
CA TYR A 83 5.36 4.77 2.60
C TYR A 83 6.12 6.06 2.31
N VAL A 84 5.48 6.97 1.58
CA VAL A 84 6.08 8.23 1.13
C VAL A 84 5.44 9.39 1.87
N THR A 85 6.23 10.21 2.54
CA THR A 85 5.68 11.21 3.46
C THR A 85 6.10 12.63 3.09
N ALA A 86 5.17 13.57 3.30
CA ALA A 86 5.46 14.97 3.55
C ALA A 86 5.83 15.17 5.03
N ALA A 87 6.61 16.20 5.32
CA ALA A 87 6.99 16.53 6.68
C ALA A 87 5.73 16.81 7.51
N TRP A 88 5.62 16.16 8.66
CA TRP A 88 4.48 16.31 9.56
C TRP A 88 4.91 15.93 10.98
N ASP A 89 4.63 16.81 11.92
CA ASP A 89 4.76 16.55 13.34
C ASP A 89 3.36 16.55 13.96
N GLY A 90 3.03 15.53 14.72
CA GLY A 90 1.72 15.44 15.34
C GLY A 90 1.54 14.24 16.25
N VAL A 91 0.31 14.09 16.72
CA VAL A 91 -0.08 13.04 17.64
C VAL A 91 -1.23 12.24 17.03
N ASP A 92 -1.10 10.92 16.99
CA ASP A 92 -2.20 10.05 16.56
C ASP A 92 -3.34 10.11 17.60
N ALA A 93 -4.53 10.48 17.15
CA ALA A 93 -5.67 10.68 18.06
C ALA A 93 -6.21 9.39 18.68
N ALA A 94 -5.98 8.23 18.05
CA ALA A 94 -6.44 6.94 18.55
C ALA A 94 -5.48 6.37 19.61
N THR A 95 -4.17 6.59 19.47
CA THR A 95 -3.16 6.01 20.36
C THR A 95 -2.51 7.01 21.32
N GLY A 96 -2.57 8.32 21.03
CA GLY A 96 -1.83 9.36 21.75
C GLY A 96 -0.33 9.38 21.45
N GLU A 97 0.13 8.61 20.47
CA GLU A 97 1.55 8.50 20.11
C GLU A 97 2.02 9.71 19.28
N THR A 98 3.23 10.19 19.55
CA THR A 98 3.84 11.32 18.82
C THR A 98 4.65 10.83 17.63
N PHE A 99 4.51 11.52 16.49
CA PHE A 99 5.22 11.22 15.25
C PHE A 99 5.97 12.44 14.73
N HIS A 100 7.11 12.16 14.10
CA HIS A 100 7.97 13.14 13.45
C HIS A 100 8.33 12.65 12.05
N LEU A 101 7.43 12.87 11.08
CA LEU A 101 7.60 12.42 9.71
C LEU A 101 8.55 13.33 8.96
N ARG A 102 9.48 12.73 8.22
CA ARG A 102 10.39 13.46 7.34
C ARG A 102 9.80 13.57 5.95
N HIS A 103 9.97 14.71 5.30
CA HIS A 103 9.66 14.82 3.89
C HIS A 103 10.63 13.96 3.05
N HIS A 104 10.11 12.97 2.33
CA HIS A 104 10.90 12.11 1.45
C HIS A 104 11.26 12.75 0.10
N GLY A 105 10.42 13.68 -0.40
CA GLY A 105 10.65 14.35 -1.69
C GLY A 105 10.61 13.42 -2.91
N ALA A 106 11.10 13.91 -4.05
CA ALA A 106 11.19 13.19 -5.33
C ALA A 106 9.91 12.40 -5.73
N PRO A 107 8.73 13.07 -5.80
CA PRO A 107 7.46 12.40 -6.08
C PRO A 107 7.42 11.76 -7.47
N ASP A 108 8.23 12.22 -8.41
CA ASP A 108 8.42 11.62 -9.74
C ASP A 108 9.08 10.23 -9.65
N LEU A 109 10.14 10.09 -8.83
CA LEU A 109 10.80 8.82 -8.60
C LEU A 109 9.91 7.87 -7.80
N ALA A 110 9.21 8.37 -6.77
CA ALA A 110 8.26 7.59 -5.99
C ALA A 110 7.14 6.98 -6.86
N ARG A 111 6.53 7.80 -7.74
CA ARG A 111 5.53 7.31 -8.71
C ARG A 111 6.10 6.25 -9.64
N ARG A 112 7.28 6.50 -10.22
CA ARG A 112 7.93 5.54 -11.12
C ARG A 112 8.22 4.21 -10.42
N ASN A 113 8.72 4.25 -9.19
CA ASN A 113 9.05 3.05 -8.43
C ASN A 113 7.79 2.27 -8.00
N PHE A 114 6.67 2.95 -7.78
CA PHE A 114 5.38 2.32 -7.52
C PHE A 114 4.81 1.64 -8.77
N VAL A 115 4.85 2.30 -9.93
CA VAL A 115 4.31 1.73 -11.19
C VAL A 115 5.16 0.58 -11.72
N PHE A 116 6.49 0.68 -11.64
CA PHE A 116 7.40 -0.39 -12.10
C PHE A 116 7.82 -1.32 -10.97
N ASP A 117 6.87 -1.62 -10.09
CA ASP A 117 7.10 -2.56 -9.03
C ASP A 117 7.36 -3.98 -9.58
N ARG A 118 8.14 -4.75 -8.82
CA ARG A 118 8.63 -6.09 -9.15
C ARG A 118 7.56 -7.18 -9.04
N LEU A 119 6.37 -6.88 -8.52
CA LEU A 119 5.28 -7.85 -8.29
C LEU A 119 4.90 -8.66 -9.52
N GLU A 120 4.88 -8.07 -10.73
CA GLU A 120 4.56 -8.82 -11.95
C GLU A 120 5.46 -10.05 -12.13
N ARG A 121 6.75 -9.94 -11.78
CA ARG A 121 7.70 -11.06 -11.84
C ARG A 121 7.41 -12.11 -10.77
N PHE A 122 6.94 -11.69 -9.59
CA PHE A 122 6.56 -12.59 -8.52
C PHE A 122 5.30 -13.38 -8.86
N CYS A 123 4.28 -12.72 -9.40
CA CYS A 123 3.04 -13.36 -9.84
C CYS A 123 3.29 -14.34 -10.99
N ALA A 124 4.18 -14.01 -11.92
CA ALA A 124 4.52 -14.89 -13.04
C ALA A 124 5.10 -16.25 -12.62
N ALA A 125 5.64 -16.38 -11.40
CA ALA A 125 6.23 -17.62 -10.92
C ALA A 125 5.19 -18.70 -10.54
N SER A 126 3.93 -18.33 -10.30
CA SER A 126 2.89 -19.28 -9.92
C SER A 126 1.47 -18.78 -10.22
N PRO A 127 0.62 -19.56 -10.92
CA PRO A 127 -0.77 -19.17 -11.23
C PRO A 127 -1.66 -18.92 -10.01
N SER A 128 -1.28 -19.39 -8.82
CA SER A 128 -2.04 -19.15 -7.57
C SER A 128 -1.50 -17.98 -6.75
N THR A 129 -0.63 -17.15 -7.34
CA THR A 129 -0.06 -15.96 -6.72
C THR A 129 -0.56 -14.72 -7.42
N ASN A 130 -1.27 -13.85 -6.70
CA ASN A 130 -1.56 -12.48 -7.13
C ASN A 130 -0.62 -11.47 -6.43
N GLY A 131 -0.65 -10.23 -6.91
CA GLY A 131 0.21 -9.15 -6.43
C GLY A 131 -0.60 -7.95 -5.99
N LEU A 132 -0.20 -7.34 -4.88
CA LEU A 132 -0.79 -6.10 -4.37
C LEU A 132 0.29 -5.06 -4.07
N ALA A 133 0.31 -3.96 -4.82
CA ALA A 133 1.12 -2.81 -4.47
C ALA A 133 0.30 -1.83 -3.61
N ILE A 134 0.86 -1.39 -2.47
CA ILE A 134 0.21 -0.43 -1.56
C ILE A 134 1.09 0.80 -1.38
N LEU A 135 0.62 1.96 -1.86
CA LEU A 135 1.23 3.26 -1.56
C LEU A 135 0.39 3.98 -0.50
N LEU A 136 0.98 4.23 0.67
CA LEU A 136 0.43 5.11 1.70
C LEU A 136 1.22 6.43 1.73
N THR A 137 0.51 7.56 1.69
CA THR A 137 1.17 8.86 1.68
C THR A 137 0.30 10.01 2.19
N ASN A 138 0.92 11.00 2.85
CA ASN A 138 0.35 12.33 3.13
C ASN A 138 0.91 13.44 2.21
N ASP A 139 1.75 13.10 1.22
CA ASP A 139 2.31 14.06 0.26
C ASP A 139 1.37 14.23 -0.94
N ALA A 140 0.58 15.31 -0.90
CA ALA A 140 -0.37 15.63 -1.95
C ALA A 140 0.25 15.80 -3.34
N ALA A 141 1.56 16.01 -3.46
CA ALA A 141 2.25 16.05 -4.75
C ALA A 141 2.21 14.71 -5.49
N LEU A 142 1.91 13.60 -4.80
CA LEU A 142 1.80 12.28 -5.40
C LEU A 142 0.50 12.05 -6.15
N TRP A 143 -0.63 12.59 -5.65
CA TRP A 143 -1.97 12.37 -6.23
C TRP A 143 -2.64 13.61 -6.80
N ASN A 144 -2.12 14.81 -6.55
CA ASN A 144 -2.66 16.00 -7.19
C ASN A 144 -2.41 15.99 -8.70
N ARG A 145 -3.41 16.46 -9.45
CA ARG A 145 -3.24 16.70 -10.88
C ARG A 145 -2.11 17.71 -11.12
N PRO A 146 -1.29 17.53 -12.18
CA PRO A 146 -0.28 18.51 -12.55
C PRO A 146 -0.90 19.90 -12.73
N ARG A 147 -0.28 20.93 -12.14
CA ARG A 147 -0.73 22.32 -12.30
C ARG A 147 -0.42 22.89 -13.69
N SER A 148 0.40 22.21 -14.48
CA SER A 148 0.80 22.59 -15.84
C SER A 148 0.51 21.46 -16.82
N SER A 149 0.09 21.82 -18.02
CA SER A 149 -0.05 20.89 -19.16
C SER A 149 1.27 20.51 -19.82
N ARG A 150 2.41 21.10 -19.38
CA ARG A 150 3.72 20.70 -19.89
C ARG A 150 4.03 19.28 -19.41
N PRO A 151 4.36 18.36 -20.33
CA PRO A 151 4.69 16.99 -19.95
C PRO A 151 5.97 16.97 -19.12
N THR A 152 5.89 16.36 -17.94
CA THR A 152 7.04 16.08 -17.06
C THR A 152 7.58 14.68 -17.34
N ARG A 153 8.81 14.38 -16.88
CA ARG A 153 9.47 13.08 -17.10
C ARG A 153 8.67 11.87 -16.59
N ASP A 154 7.80 12.09 -15.63
CA ASP A 154 6.94 11.10 -14.99
C ASP A 154 5.46 11.21 -15.40
N HIS A 155 5.17 11.94 -16.48
CA HIS A 155 3.80 12.11 -16.99
C HIS A 155 3.08 10.78 -17.20
N ALA A 156 3.81 9.73 -17.62
CA ALA A 156 3.26 8.38 -17.83
C ALA A 156 2.99 7.60 -16.54
N PHE A 157 3.49 8.04 -15.37
CA PHE A 157 3.39 7.31 -14.08
C PHE A 157 2.45 8.01 -13.11
N ARG A 158 1.59 8.90 -13.61
CA ARG A 158 0.68 9.67 -12.79
C ARG A 158 -0.39 8.75 -12.20
N ILE A 159 -0.49 8.75 -10.87
CA ILE A 159 -1.34 7.80 -10.13
C ILE A 159 -2.68 8.40 -9.69
N HIS A 160 -3.06 9.57 -10.21
CA HIS A 160 -4.26 10.31 -9.81
C HIS A 160 -5.57 9.79 -10.43
N GLU A 161 -5.50 8.84 -11.36
CA GLU A 161 -6.66 8.18 -11.99
C GLU A 161 -6.92 6.82 -11.29
N GLY A 162 -8.20 6.44 -11.16
CA GLY A 162 -8.61 5.18 -10.51
C GLY A 162 -8.33 5.12 -9.00
N LEU A 163 -8.32 6.27 -8.32
CA LEU A 163 -8.05 6.37 -6.89
C LEU A 163 -9.27 6.00 -6.04
N ASP A 164 -9.17 4.92 -5.27
CA ASP A 164 -9.97 4.76 -4.06
C ASP A 164 -9.31 5.58 -2.94
N VAL A 165 -9.82 6.79 -2.73
CA VAL A 165 -9.42 7.60 -1.58
C VAL A 165 -10.02 6.96 -0.33
N LEU A 166 -9.27 6.09 0.34
CA LEU A 166 -9.58 5.64 1.70
C LEU A 166 -9.19 6.71 2.73
N GLY A 167 -9.59 7.95 2.46
CA GLY A 167 -9.34 9.13 3.28
C GLY A 167 -10.65 9.60 3.91
N GLY A 168 -10.66 9.59 5.24
CA GLY A 168 -11.63 10.31 6.06
C GLY A 168 -10.81 11.20 6.98
N ASP A 169 -11.33 12.40 7.25
CA ASP A 169 -10.65 13.45 8.01
C ASP A 169 -10.06 12.92 9.32
N VAL A 170 -8.73 12.81 9.34
CA VAL A 170 -7.93 12.91 10.56
C VAL A 170 -7.35 14.31 10.48
N GLY A 171 -7.62 15.15 11.48
CA GLY A 171 -7.26 16.57 11.50
C GLY A 171 -5.97 16.89 10.72
N ASP A 172 -6.10 17.75 9.72
CA ASP A 172 -5.05 18.32 8.85
C ASP A 172 -4.08 17.38 8.11
N SER A 173 -4.26 16.06 8.12
CA SER A 173 -3.47 15.14 7.28
C SER A 173 -4.36 14.14 6.52
N SER A 174 -4.71 14.50 5.29
CA SER A 174 -5.35 13.56 4.36
C SER A 174 -4.30 12.57 3.83
N GLY A 175 -4.35 11.35 4.35
CA GLY A 175 -3.59 10.22 3.82
C GLY A 175 -4.31 9.55 2.65
N LEU A 176 -3.58 9.21 1.59
CA LEU A 176 -4.07 8.44 0.45
C LEU A 176 -3.45 7.05 0.48
N VAL A 177 -4.30 6.02 0.32
CA VAL A 177 -3.89 4.64 0.06
C VAL A 177 -4.26 4.31 -1.36
N LYS A 178 -3.28 3.98 -2.22
CA LYS A 178 -3.54 3.40 -3.53
C LYS A 178 -3.18 1.92 -3.51
N CYS A 179 -4.15 1.09 -3.88
CA CYS A 179 -4.01 -0.34 -4.08
C CYS A 179 -4.13 -0.66 -5.57
N GLU A 180 -3.23 -1.49 -6.09
CA GLU A 180 -3.28 -1.97 -7.48
C GLU A 180 -3.16 -3.50 -7.49
N ASP A 181 -4.16 -4.17 -8.08
CA ASP A 181 -4.17 -5.63 -8.27
C ASP A 181 -3.42 -5.98 -9.56
N LEU A 182 -2.33 -6.71 -9.43
CA LEU A 182 -1.53 -7.20 -10.56
C LEU A 182 -1.85 -8.68 -10.77
N ARG A 183 -3.02 -8.96 -11.34
CA ARG A 183 -3.36 -10.30 -11.85
C ARG A 183 -2.66 -10.52 -13.19
N ALA A 184 -2.01 -11.68 -13.34
CA ALA A 184 -1.46 -12.16 -14.60
C ALA A 184 -2.56 -12.73 -15.50
#